data_AF-A0A388NW17-F1
#
_entry.id   AF-A0A388NW17-F1
#
_cell.length_a   1.000
_cell.length_b   1.000
_cell.length_c   1.000
_cell.angle_alpha   90.00
_cell.angle_beta   90.00
_cell.angle_gamma   90.00
#
_symmetry.space_group_name_H-M   'P 1'
#
loop_
_entity.id
_entity.type
_entity.pdbx_description
1 polymer ?
#
loop_
_entity_poly.entity_id
_entity_poly.type
_entity_poly.pdbx_seq_one_letter_code
_entity_poly.pdbx_strand_id
1 'polypeptide(L)'
;MRENPAGREHRSAAQPASVPLGLLLLLVTAGMLACGGLWTYILITRPAALARATVTPIFVVITPGAAPAAAAQPLATPTIALPVQATATFPPPPAGSLIQLGALVKVVDTGEGLRLRVEAGVEGKVNYLAMDYEVFEVREGPREASGFTWWYLVSQSDAARNGWGVSNYLQVTR
;
A
#
# COMPACT_ATOMS: atom_id res chain seq x y z
N MET A 1 16.22 24.72 87.44
CA MET A 1 15.93 23.27 87.55
C MET A 1 14.43 23.12 87.31
N ARG A 2 13.91 22.51 86.24
CA ARG A 2 14.35 21.36 85.44
C ARG A 2 13.63 21.42 84.06
N GLU A 3 14.38 21.29 82.97
CA GLU A 3 14.32 20.18 81.99
C GLU A 3 13.45 20.46 80.76
N ASN A 4 14.13 20.66 79.63
CA ASN A 4 13.62 20.38 78.28
C ASN A 4 13.85 18.88 78.00
N PRO A 5 12.91 18.19 77.35
CA PRO A 5 13.31 17.13 76.43
C PRO A 5 12.67 17.31 75.04
N ALA A 6 13.55 17.62 74.10
CA ALA A 6 13.68 17.01 72.79
C ALA A 6 12.52 16.14 72.27
N GLY A 7 12.00 16.55 71.11
CA GLY A 7 11.96 15.70 69.92
C GLY A 7 11.11 14.45 69.99
N ARG A 8 9.87 14.56 69.50
CA ARG A 8 9.29 13.51 68.65
C ARG A 8 8.57 14.16 67.50
N GLU A 9 9.31 14.29 66.41
CA GLU A 9 8.74 14.38 65.08
C GLU A 9 7.80 13.19 64.92
N HIS A 10 6.50 13.45 64.92
CA HIS A 10 5.52 12.49 64.44
C HIS A 10 5.76 12.33 62.95
N ARG A 11 6.68 11.42 62.59
CA ARG A 11 6.81 10.90 61.23
C ARG A 11 5.41 10.46 60.83
N SER A 12 4.83 11.16 59.85
CA SER A 12 3.69 10.66 59.09
C SER A 12 4.12 9.33 58.49
N ALA A 13 3.77 8.23 59.16
CA ALA A 13 3.83 6.92 58.57
C ALA A 13 2.78 6.92 57.46
N ALA A 14 3.24 7.11 56.22
CA ALA A 14 2.43 6.90 55.03
C ALA A 14 1.92 5.46 55.08
N GLN A 15 0.65 5.32 55.47
CA GLN A 15 -0.04 4.05 55.52
C GLN A 15 -0.01 3.45 54.10
N PRO A 16 0.56 2.24 53.87
CA PRO A 16 0.52 1.65 52.55
C PRO A 16 -0.95 1.40 52.22
N ALA A 17 -1.46 2.07 51.20
CA ALA A 17 -2.84 1.91 50.74
C ALA A 17 -3.03 0.45 50.32
N SER A 18 -3.65 -0.35 51.19
CA SER A 18 -4.03 -1.72 50.89
C SER A 18 -5.14 -1.67 49.87
N VAL A 19 -4.79 -1.90 48.60
CA VAL A 19 -5.78 -2.01 47.54
C VAL A 19 -6.70 -3.17 47.88
N PRO A 20 -8.01 -2.95 48.06
CA PRO A 20 -8.92 -4.02 48.42
C PRO A 20 -8.91 -5.05 47.30
N LEU A 21 -8.73 -6.32 47.63
CA LEU A 21 -8.67 -7.44 46.68
C LEU A 21 -9.87 -7.44 45.71
N GLY A 22 -11.04 -6.96 46.16
CA GLY A 22 -12.22 -6.77 45.33
C GLY A 22 -12.07 -5.73 44.20
N LEU A 23 -11.33 -4.64 44.42
CA LEU A 23 -11.01 -3.67 43.37
C LEU A 23 -10.08 -4.29 42.33
N LEU A 24 -9.12 -5.09 42.77
CA LEU A 24 -8.20 -5.81 41.89
C LEU A 24 -8.95 -6.82 41.02
N LEU A 25 -9.87 -7.60 41.61
CA LEU A 25 -10.75 -8.52 40.87
C LEU A 25 -11.66 -7.79 39.87
N LEU A 26 -12.22 -6.63 40.26
CA LEU A 26 -13.10 -5.85 39.38
C LEU A 26 -12.34 -5.26 38.18
N LEU A 27 -11.10 -4.80 38.38
CA LEU A 27 -10.26 -4.31 37.29
C LEU A 27 -9.85 -5.42 36.33
N VAL A 28 -9.55 -6.62 36.85
CA VAL A 28 -9.20 -7.78 36.03
C VAL A 28 -10.39 -8.23 35.19
N THR A 29 -11.59 -8.30 35.76
CA THR A 29 -12.80 -8.69 35.03
C THR A 29 -13.18 -7.66 33.97
N ALA A 30 -13.11 -6.36 34.31
CA ALA A 30 -13.32 -5.28 33.34
C ALA A 30 -12.29 -5.33 32.19
N GLY A 31 -11.02 -5.59 32.51
CA GLY A 31 -9.96 -5.75 31.52
C GLY A 31 -10.17 -6.95 30.60
N MET A 32 -10.59 -8.10 31.15
CA MET A 32 -10.93 -9.29 30.35
C MET A 32 -12.10 -9.04 29.40
N LEU A 33 -13.15 -8.33 29.86
CA LEU A 33 -14.30 -7.96 29.03
C LEU A 33 -13.89 -7.01 27.90
N ALA A 34 -13.04 -6.02 28.19
CA ALA A 34 -12.53 -5.09 27.19
C ALA A 34 -11.65 -5.79 26.14
N CYS A 35 -10.71 -6.64 26.58
CA CYS A 35 -9.87 -7.42 25.67
C CYS A 35 -10.69 -8.40 24.83
N GLY A 36 -11.66 -9.09 25.43
CA GLY A 36 -12.56 -10.01 24.72
C GLY A 36 -13.41 -9.28 23.68
N GLY A 37 -13.99 -8.13 24.05
CA GLY A 37 -14.74 -7.28 23.12
C GLY A 37 -13.88 -6.78 21.96
N LEU A 38 -12.66 -6.33 22.23
CA LEU A 38 -11.72 -5.88 21.20
C LEU A 38 -11.29 -7.01 20.27
N TRP A 39 -11.02 -8.21 20.81
CA TRP A 39 -10.67 -9.38 20.00
C TRP A 39 -11.82 -9.79 19.08
N THR A 40 -13.04 -9.86 19.60
CA THR A 40 -14.24 -10.16 18.80
C THR A 40 -14.50 -9.08 17.76
N TYR A 41 -14.36 -7.80 18.12
CA TYR A 41 -14.47 -6.69 17.16
C TYR A 41 -13.46 -6.83 16.02
N ILE A 42 -12.20 -7.13 16.35
CA ILE A 42 -11.16 -7.39 15.35
C ILE A 42 -11.57 -8.57 14.47
N LEU A 43 -12.06 -9.68 15.03
CA LEU A 43 -12.50 -10.85 14.26
C LEU A 43 -13.64 -10.53 13.28
N ILE A 44 -14.60 -9.69 13.69
CA ILE A 44 -15.73 -9.27 12.85
C ILE A 44 -15.29 -8.29 11.76
N THR A 45 -14.35 -7.40 12.06
CA THR A 45 -13.83 -6.40 11.11
C THR A 45 -12.64 -6.88 10.29
N ARG A 46 -12.15 -8.12 10.50
CA ARG A 46 -11.12 -8.68 9.60
C ARG A 46 -11.74 -8.73 8.20
N PRO A 47 -11.19 -8.01 7.21
CA PRO A 47 -11.56 -8.26 5.84
C PRO A 47 -11.25 -9.74 5.59
N ALA A 48 -12.29 -10.52 5.29
CA ALA A 48 -12.13 -11.91 4.92
C ALA A 48 -11.05 -11.93 3.84
N ALA A 49 -9.94 -12.62 4.12
CA ALA A 49 -8.89 -12.86 3.15
C ALA A 49 -9.59 -13.35 1.88
N LEU A 50 -9.57 -12.48 0.87
CA LEU A 50 -10.36 -12.61 -0.32
C LEU A 50 -10.07 -13.98 -0.90
N ALA A 51 -11.15 -14.71 -1.19
CA ALA A 51 -11.12 -16.02 -1.78
C ALA A 51 -10.14 -15.98 -2.96
N ARG A 52 -9.10 -16.82 -2.87
CA ARG A 52 -8.04 -16.97 -3.86
C ARG A 52 -8.64 -17.05 -5.26
N ALA A 53 -8.54 -15.96 -6.03
CA ALA A 53 -8.89 -15.95 -7.44
C ALA A 53 -7.86 -16.81 -8.18
N THR A 54 -8.25 -18.03 -8.53
CA THR A 54 -7.47 -18.87 -9.44
C THR A 54 -7.55 -18.26 -10.83
N VAL A 55 -6.55 -17.45 -11.18
CA VAL A 55 -6.39 -16.90 -12.52
C VAL A 55 -5.86 -18.02 -13.42
N THR A 56 -6.65 -18.46 -14.38
CA THR A 56 -6.19 -19.31 -15.48
C THR A 56 -5.53 -18.44 -16.55
N PRO A 57 -4.24 -18.64 -16.87
CA PRO A 57 -3.58 -17.86 -17.91
C PRO A 57 -4.09 -18.27 -19.30
N ILE A 58 -4.51 -17.27 -20.11
CA ILE A 58 -4.71 -17.42 -21.56
C ILE A 58 -3.39 -17.07 -22.26
N PHE A 59 -2.86 -18.00 -23.05
CA PHE A 59 -1.73 -17.75 -23.95
C PHE A 59 -2.26 -17.46 -25.36
N VAL A 60 -2.02 -16.25 -25.87
CA VAL A 60 -2.23 -15.90 -27.27
C VAL A 60 -0.91 -16.09 -28.01
N VAL A 61 -0.87 -17.08 -28.91
CA VAL A 61 0.26 -17.31 -29.80
C VAL A 61 0.08 -16.45 -31.05
N ILE A 62 0.90 -15.42 -31.19
CA ILE A 62 1.03 -14.64 -32.44
C ILE A 62 2.20 -15.21 -33.24
N THR A 63 1.88 -16.03 -34.25
CA THR A 63 2.83 -16.49 -35.25
C THR A 63 3.00 -15.39 -36.30
N PRO A 64 4.19 -14.78 -36.50
CA PRO A 64 4.41 -13.86 -37.60
C PRO A 64 4.57 -14.67 -38.90
N GLY A 65 3.50 -14.75 -39.68
CA GLY A 65 3.52 -15.32 -41.03
C GLY A 65 4.15 -14.35 -42.01
N ALA A 66 5.34 -14.68 -42.51
CA ALA A 66 5.94 -14.02 -43.67
C ALA A 66 5.20 -14.43 -44.95
N ALA A 67 4.81 -13.46 -45.79
CA ALA A 67 4.43 -13.73 -47.17
C ALA A 67 4.88 -12.58 -48.10
N PRO A 68 5.35 -12.88 -49.33
CA PRO A 68 6.11 -11.96 -50.17
C PRO A 68 5.26 -11.13 -51.15
N ALA A 69 5.95 -10.17 -51.78
CA ALA A 69 5.55 -9.13 -52.72
C ALA A 69 4.57 -9.43 -53.88
N ALA A 70 3.81 -8.37 -54.20
CA ALA A 70 3.40 -7.83 -55.53
C ALA A 70 2.45 -8.61 -56.46
N ALA A 71 1.28 -8.01 -56.79
CA ALA A 71 1.02 -7.33 -58.08
C ALA A 71 -0.49 -7.04 -58.36
N ALA A 72 -0.72 -5.84 -58.91
CA ALA A 72 -1.79 -5.38 -59.82
C ALA A 72 -3.27 -5.25 -59.37
N GLN A 73 -3.81 -4.03 -59.60
CA GLN A 73 -5.16 -3.52 -59.32
C GLN A 73 -6.18 -3.85 -60.44
N PRO A 74 -7.49 -3.65 -60.18
CA PRO A 74 -8.18 -2.63 -61.00
C PRO A 74 -9.10 -1.66 -60.21
N LEU A 75 -9.00 -0.41 -60.67
CA LEU A 75 -9.80 0.82 -60.53
C LEU A 75 -11.23 0.73 -59.94
N ALA A 76 -11.48 1.51 -58.87
CA ALA A 76 -12.80 1.98 -58.45
C ALA A 76 -12.76 3.44 -57.96
N THR A 77 -13.52 4.28 -58.66
CA THR A 77 -14.19 5.56 -58.34
C THR A 77 -13.69 6.41 -57.14
N PRO A 78 -13.37 7.72 -57.32
CA PRO A 78 -12.97 8.60 -56.23
C PRO A 78 -14.19 9.01 -55.38
N THR A 79 -14.41 8.34 -54.27
CA THR A 79 -15.18 8.90 -53.15
C THR A 79 -14.22 9.71 -52.30
N ILE A 80 -14.37 11.03 -52.26
CA ILE A 80 -13.64 11.90 -51.34
C ILE A 80 -14.13 11.59 -49.92
N ALA A 81 -13.46 10.67 -49.24
CA ALA A 81 -13.57 10.51 -47.81
C ALA A 81 -12.65 11.56 -47.15
N LEU A 82 -13.25 12.48 -46.41
CA LEU A 82 -12.54 13.38 -45.50
C LEU A 82 -11.61 12.52 -44.61
N PRO A 83 -10.31 12.86 -44.47
CA PRO A 83 -9.45 12.10 -43.58
C PRO A 83 -9.96 12.30 -42.14
N VAL A 84 -10.64 11.29 -41.62
CA VAL A 84 -10.83 11.16 -40.17
C VAL A 84 -9.43 10.89 -39.63
N GLN A 85 -8.80 11.96 -39.14
CA GLN A 85 -7.52 11.88 -38.49
C GLN A 85 -7.68 10.93 -37.31
N ALA A 86 -7.18 9.69 -37.46
CA ALA A 86 -7.15 8.73 -36.38
C ALA A 86 -6.35 9.38 -35.25
N THR A 87 -7.02 9.76 -34.17
CA THR A 87 -6.34 10.05 -32.91
C THR A 87 -5.49 8.82 -32.63
N ALA A 88 -4.17 8.97 -32.64
CA ALA A 88 -3.29 7.90 -32.20
C ALA A 88 -3.63 7.63 -30.74
N THR A 89 -4.45 6.60 -30.50
CA THR A 89 -4.65 6.07 -29.16
C THR A 89 -3.33 5.39 -28.80
N PHE A 90 -2.41 6.16 -28.23
CA PHE A 90 -1.19 5.61 -27.67
C PHE A 90 -1.64 4.60 -26.62
N PRO A 91 -1.33 3.30 -26.77
CA PRO A 91 -1.64 2.33 -25.72
C PRO A 91 -1.01 2.84 -24.43
N PRO A 92 -1.68 2.69 -23.27
CA PRO A 92 -1.11 3.10 -22.00
C PRO A 92 0.32 2.56 -21.90
N PRO A 93 1.31 3.40 -21.56
CA PRO A 93 2.67 2.94 -21.36
C PRO A 93 2.65 1.72 -20.44
N PRO A 94 3.47 0.68 -20.69
CA PRO A 94 3.61 -0.44 -19.77
C PRO A 94 3.89 0.12 -18.37
N ALA A 95 3.24 -0.44 -17.34
CA ALA A 95 3.47 -0.03 -15.97
C ALA A 95 4.98 -0.01 -15.67
N GLY A 96 5.47 1.12 -15.14
CA GLY A 96 6.90 1.33 -14.88
C GLY A 96 7.72 2.01 -15.98
N SER A 97 7.27 2.05 -17.25
CA SER A 97 8.15 2.39 -18.38
C SER A 97 8.47 3.90 -18.56
N LEU A 98 7.84 4.79 -17.77
CA LEU A 98 8.00 6.26 -17.88
C LEU A 98 8.15 6.97 -16.53
N ILE A 99 8.43 6.23 -15.45
CA ILE A 99 8.47 6.82 -14.11
C ILE A 99 9.74 7.67 -13.95
N GLN A 100 9.57 8.89 -13.44
CA GLN A 100 10.65 9.85 -13.15
C GLN A 100 10.47 10.43 -11.75
N LEU A 101 11.54 11.00 -11.19
CA LEU A 101 11.46 11.74 -9.93
C LEU A 101 10.50 12.93 -10.06
N GLY A 102 9.67 13.14 -9.04
CA GLY A 102 8.61 14.16 -9.02
C GLY A 102 7.36 13.80 -9.82
N ALA A 103 7.33 12.66 -10.53
CA ALA A 103 6.14 12.22 -11.23
C ALA A 103 5.05 11.78 -10.25
N LEU A 104 3.79 12.00 -10.64
CA LEU A 104 2.64 11.39 -9.99
C LEU A 104 2.38 10.03 -10.60
N VAL A 105 2.34 9.01 -9.76
CA VAL A 105 2.03 7.63 -10.15
C VAL A 105 0.79 7.16 -9.43
N LYS A 106 -0.05 6.44 -10.16
CA LYS A 106 -1.24 5.78 -9.66
C LYS A 106 -0.97 4.29 -9.55
N VAL A 107 -1.39 3.68 -8.45
CA VAL A 107 -1.32 2.24 -8.27
C VAL A 107 -2.38 1.56 -9.14
N VAL A 108 -1.99 0.53 -9.88
CA VAL A 108 -2.86 -0.20 -10.80
C VAL A 108 -2.58 -1.70 -10.77
N ASP A 109 -3.59 -2.48 -11.16
CA ASP A 109 -3.49 -3.92 -11.41
C ASP A 109 -2.98 -4.74 -10.21
N THR A 110 -3.25 -4.30 -8.97
CA THR A 110 -2.83 -5.02 -7.77
C THR A 110 -3.87 -6.00 -7.26
N GLY A 111 -5.17 -5.69 -7.42
CA GLY A 111 -6.31 -6.45 -6.89
C GLY A 111 -6.46 -6.38 -5.37
N GLU A 112 -5.39 -6.65 -4.62
CA GLU A 112 -5.32 -6.70 -3.15
C GLU A 112 -4.57 -5.49 -2.54
N GLY A 113 -4.08 -4.58 -3.37
CA GLY A 113 -3.21 -3.47 -2.98
C GLY A 113 -1.72 -3.74 -3.15
N LEU A 114 -0.97 -2.68 -3.45
CA LEU A 114 0.49 -2.69 -3.52
C LEU A 114 1.09 -2.51 -2.13
N ARG A 115 1.92 -3.46 -1.72
CA ARG A 115 2.70 -3.35 -0.47
C ARG A 115 3.88 -2.40 -0.69
N LEU A 116 3.78 -1.19 -0.14
CA LEU A 116 4.91 -0.26 -0.03
C LEU A 116 5.79 -0.68 1.14
N ARG A 117 7.08 -0.85 0.88
CA ARG A 117 8.03 -1.40 1.85
C ARG A 117 9.02 -0.35 2.33
N VAL A 118 9.59 -0.55 3.51
CA VAL A 118 10.60 0.36 4.08
C VAL A 118 11.87 0.38 3.23
N GLU A 119 12.19 -0.74 2.59
CA GLU A 119 13.33 -0.90 1.70
C GLU A 119 12.88 -1.48 0.35
N ALA A 120 13.65 -1.20 -0.70
CA ALA A 120 13.45 -1.84 -2.00
C ALA A 120 13.79 -3.33 -1.91
N GLY A 121 12.80 -4.18 -2.13
CA GLY A 121 12.97 -5.63 -2.15
C GLY A 121 11.76 -6.37 -1.57
N VAL A 122 11.55 -7.61 -2.01
CA VAL A 122 10.40 -8.42 -1.56
C VAL A 122 10.49 -8.87 -0.10
N GLU A 123 11.68 -8.80 0.50
CA GLU A 123 11.94 -9.13 1.91
C GLU A 123 11.74 -7.92 2.85
N GLY A 124 11.68 -6.70 2.31
CA GLY A 124 11.58 -5.48 3.12
C GLY A 124 10.26 -5.42 3.92
N LYS A 125 10.30 -4.94 5.16
CA LYS A 125 9.09 -4.78 5.98
C LYS A 125 8.05 -3.91 5.26
N VAL A 126 6.79 -4.33 5.27
CA VAL A 126 5.68 -3.51 4.74
C VAL A 126 5.47 -2.30 5.65
N ASN A 127 5.48 -1.12 5.04
CA ASN A 127 5.17 0.15 5.68
C ASN A 127 3.71 0.54 5.46
N TYR A 128 3.22 0.37 4.23
CA TYR A 128 1.87 0.77 3.85
C TYR A 128 1.31 -0.17 2.76
N LEU A 129 -0.02 -0.30 2.72
CA LEU A 129 -0.72 -1.04 1.67
C LEU A 129 -1.51 -0.02 0.84
N ALA A 130 -0.98 0.29 -0.35
CA ALA A 130 -1.59 1.24 -1.26
C ALA A 130 -2.68 0.57 -2.10
N MET A 131 -3.87 1.15 -2.13
CA MET A 131 -5.00 0.60 -2.87
C MET A 131 -4.90 0.95 -4.36
N ASP A 132 -5.56 0.16 -5.21
CA ASP A 132 -5.71 0.52 -6.62
C ASP A 132 -6.34 1.91 -6.76
N TYR A 133 -5.84 2.65 -7.73
CA TYR A 133 -6.17 4.05 -8.03
C TYR A 133 -5.69 5.09 -7.01
N GLU A 134 -4.99 4.69 -5.94
CA GLU A 134 -4.32 5.65 -5.05
C GLU A 134 -3.12 6.29 -5.76
N VAL A 135 -2.93 7.60 -5.57
CA VAL A 135 -1.91 8.41 -6.26
C VAL A 135 -0.81 8.81 -5.27
N PHE A 136 0.44 8.65 -5.70
CA PHE A 136 1.64 8.98 -4.96
C PHE A 136 2.59 9.81 -5.81
N GLU A 137 3.42 10.61 -5.14
CA GLU A 137 4.55 11.28 -5.76
C GLU A 137 5.80 10.40 -5.63
N VAL A 138 6.56 10.31 -6.73
CA VAL A 138 7.84 9.60 -6.77
C VAL A 138 8.93 10.51 -6.21
N ARG A 139 9.53 10.11 -5.09
CA ARG A 139 10.55 10.91 -4.39
C ARG A 139 11.96 10.35 -4.52
N GLU A 140 12.12 9.05 -4.76
CA GLU A 140 13.43 8.40 -4.94
C GLU A 140 13.33 7.19 -5.90
N GLY A 141 14.46 6.76 -6.45
CA GLY A 141 14.58 5.64 -7.38
C GLY A 141 15.18 6.05 -8.74
N PRO A 142 15.34 5.10 -9.68
CA PRO A 142 15.00 3.68 -9.56
C PRO A 142 16.03 2.91 -8.73
N ARG A 143 15.59 1.89 -7.99
CA ARG A 143 16.47 0.91 -7.34
C ARG A 143 16.12 -0.50 -7.79
N GLU A 144 17.12 -1.22 -8.29
CA GLU A 144 16.97 -2.63 -8.68
C GLU A 144 17.15 -3.53 -7.45
N ALA A 145 16.13 -4.33 -7.13
CA ALA A 145 16.18 -5.27 -6.02
C ALA A 145 15.19 -6.43 -6.24
N SER A 146 15.59 -7.64 -5.86
CA SER A 146 14.75 -8.84 -5.98
C SER A 146 14.20 -9.10 -7.39
N GLY A 147 14.90 -8.65 -8.44
CA GLY A 147 14.48 -8.80 -9.83
C GLY A 147 13.42 -7.80 -10.31
N PHE A 148 13.16 -6.74 -9.54
CA PHE A 148 12.23 -5.69 -9.91
C PHE A 148 12.85 -4.30 -9.75
N THR A 149 12.33 -3.33 -10.50
CA THR A 149 12.61 -1.91 -10.32
C THR A 149 11.66 -1.32 -9.27
N TRP A 150 12.23 -0.70 -8.24
CA TRP A 150 11.53 -0.08 -7.13
C TRP A 150 11.64 1.44 -7.14
N TRP A 151 10.58 2.11 -6.69
CA TRP A 151 10.48 3.56 -6.55
C TRP A 151 9.98 3.92 -5.16
N TYR A 152 10.57 4.93 -4.54
CA TYR A 152 10.09 5.45 -3.26
C TYR A 152 8.94 6.41 -3.49
N LEU A 153 7.79 6.05 -2.96
CA LEU A 153 6.52 6.74 -3.15
C LEU A 153 6.11 7.43 -1.86
N VAL A 154 5.57 8.64 -1.97
CA VAL A 154 5.06 9.41 -0.84
C VAL A 154 3.71 10.00 -1.21
N SER A 155 2.70 9.83 -0.35
CA SER A 155 1.40 10.46 -0.57
C SER A 155 1.50 11.97 -0.33
N GLN A 156 0.81 12.75 -1.15
CA GLN A 156 0.79 14.21 -1.03
C GLN A 156 -0.06 14.71 0.15
N SER A 157 -1.04 13.91 0.59
CA SER A 157 -1.94 14.27 1.69
C SER A 157 -1.43 13.80 3.06
N ASP A 158 -0.69 12.69 3.10
CA ASP A 158 -0.20 12.09 4.34
C ASP A 158 1.19 11.46 4.15
N ALA A 159 2.21 12.12 4.69
CA ALA A 159 3.59 11.66 4.57
C ALA A 159 3.85 10.30 5.23
N ALA A 160 2.98 9.81 6.13
CA ALA A 160 3.11 8.46 6.70
C ALA A 160 2.82 7.35 5.68
N ARG A 161 2.04 7.65 4.65
CA ARG A 161 1.73 6.75 3.53
C ARG A 161 2.85 6.80 2.50
N ASN A 162 3.95 6.14 2.85
CA ASN A 162 5.14 6.10 2.03
C ASN A 162 5.73 4.69 1.93
N GLY A 163 6.67 4.53 1.01
CA GLY A 163 7.53 3.36 0.91
C GLY A 163 7.91 3.01 -0.52
N TRP A 164 8.78 2.02 -0.64
CA TRP A 164 9.22 1.45 -1.91
C TRP A 164 8.13 0.57 -2.52
N GLY A 165 7.68 0.93 -3.71
CA GLY A 165 6.71 0.18 -4.52
C GLY A 165 7.36 -0.37 -5.79
N VAL A 166 6.86 -1.52 -6.26
CA VAL A 166 7.31 -2.14 -7.52
C VAL A 166 6.74 -1.39 -8.73
N SER A 167 7.58 -1.10 -9.71
CA SER A 167 7.22 -0.35 -10.92
C SER A 167 6.11 -1.00 -11.75
N ASN A 168 5.98 -2.32 -11.73
CA ASN A 168 4.99 -3.09 -12.48
C ASN A 168 3.53 -2.76 -12.10
N TYR A 169 3.31 -2.17 -10.94
CA TYR A 169 1.98 -1.79 -10.46
C TYR A 169 1.80 -0.26 -10.43
N LEU A 170 2.65 0.48 -11.13
CA LEU A 170 2.67 1.94 -11.13
C LEU A 170 2.46 2.49 -12.53
N GLN A 171 1.46 3.36 -12.66
CA GLN A 171 1.14 4.07 -13.90
C GLN A 171 1.30 5.57 -13.69
N VAL A 172 2.13 6.22 -14.51
CA VAL A 172 2.27 7.68 -14.47
C VAL A 172 0.94 8.33 -14.86
N THR A 173 0.47 9.25 -14.03
CA THR A 173 -0.69 10.10 -14.35
C THR A 173 -0.21 11.49 -14.75
N ARG A 174 -0.91 12.09 -15.72
CA ARG A 174 -0.70 13.48 -16.14
C ARG A 174 -1.82 14.37 -15.63
#